data_AF-A0A951JHG4-F1
#
_entry.id   AF-A0A951JHG4-F1
#
_cell.length_a   1.000
_cell.length_b   1.000
_cell.length_c   1.000
_cell.angle_alpha   90.00
_cell.angle_beta   90.00
_cell.angle_gamma   90.00
#
_symmetry.space_group_name_H-M   'P 1'
#
loop_
_entity.id
_entity.type
_entity.pdbx_description
1 polymer ?
#
loop_
_entity_poly.entity_id
_entity_poly.type
_entity_poly.pdbx_seq_one_letter_code
_entity_poly.pdbx_strand_id
1 'polypeptide(L)'
;MVALGTLVLMAMIILLPIVPAYLLYRLLPSTGDVQGPWQGLQIKLGGAFAGYFLLVVTLLGFWKTLPTYEVWGVEGRLDFADGQGDPGLVGFSLRPSNSTVSPDGRFRVSVFAFPDQSGAAALPMLVVDHPGYRPAAVDLARVPERSRIRRSIRIPDVIELRAAPLATEHVSGGGP
;
A
#
# COMPACT_ATOMS: atom_id res chain seq x y z
N MET A 1 22.38 -12.13 40.17
CA MET A 1 21.51 -13.21 39.66
C MET A 1 21.09 -12.96 38.20
N VAL A 2 22.06 -12.84 37.28
CA VAL A 2 21.78 -12.60 35.83
C VAL A 2 22.19 -13.82 34.96
N ALA A 3 22.90 -14.78 35.55
CA ALA A 3 23.50 -15.90 34.81
C ALA A 3 22.49 -16.96 34.32
N LEU A 4 21.50 -17.34 35.14
CA LEU A 4 20.59 -18.44 34.80
C LEU A 4 19.61 -18.06 33.68
N GLY A 5 19.00 -16.87 33.77
CA GLY A 5 18.03 -16.40 32.76
C GLY A 5 18.69 -16.21 31.38
N THR A 6 19.91 -15.68 31.35
CA THR A 6 20.68 -15.50 30.12
C THR A 6 21.05 -16.85 29.51
N LEU A 7 21.49 -17.82 30.32
CA LEU A 7 21.82 -19.16 29.85
C LEU A 7 20.60 -19.88 29.26
N VAL A 8 19.44 -19.79 29.91
CA VAL A 8 18.18 -20.39 29.42
C VAL A 8 17.73 -19.71 28.11
N LEU A 9 17.84 -18.38 28.02
CA LEU A 9 17.52 -17.66 26.79
C LEU A 9 18.45 -18.07 25.63
N MET A 10 19.75 -18.18 25.87
CA MET A 10 20.71 -18.65 24.87
C MET A 10 20.43 -20.09 24.46
N ALA A 11 20.14 -20.97 25.41
CA ALA A 11 19.76 -22.35 25.13
C ALA A 11 18.49 -22.42 24.28
N MET A 12 17.46 -21.61 24.58
CA MET A 12 16.23 -21.53 23.79
C MET A 12 16.49 -21.00 22.39
N ILE A 13 17.29 -19.93 22.23
CA ILE A 13 17.64 -19.38 20.90
C ILE A 13 18.35 -20.43 20.03
N ILE A 14 19.20 -21.26 20.63
CA ILE A 14 19.95 -22.31 19.91
C ILE A 14 19.08 -23.54 19.65
N LEU A 15 18.34 -24.03 20.64
CA LEU A 15 17.58 -25.29 20.55
C LEU A 15 16.29 -25.14 19.75
N LEU A 16 15.61 -23.99 19.85
CA LEU A 16 14.34 -23.74 19.16
C LEU A 16 14.42 -23.93 17.63
N PRO A 17 15.48 -23.52 16.91
CA PRO A 17 15.64 -23.85 15.50
C PRO A 17 16.21 -25.26 15.23
N ILE A 18 17.03 -25.81 16.14
CA ILE A 18 17.67 -27.13 15.95
C ILE A 18 16.66 -28.27 16.06
N VAL A 19 15.75 -28.22 17.03
CA VAL A 19 14.73 -29.27 17.23
C VAL A 19 13.85 -29.49 15.99
N PRO A 20 13.22 -28.47 15.39
CA PRO A 20 12.42 -28.66 14.18
C PRO A 20 13.29 -29.07 12.98
N ALA A 21 14.52 -28.59 12.86
CA ALA A 21 15.44 -29.02 11.82
C ALA A 21 15.79 -30.53 11.95
N TYR A 22 16.05 -30.99 13.18
CA TYR A 22 16.32 -32.40 13.48
C TYR A 22 15.08 -33.28 13.22
N LEU A 23 13.90 -32.82 13.64
CA LEU A 23 12.64 -33.52 13.37
C LEU A 23 12.40 -33.66 11.86
N LEU A 24 12.59 -32.59 11.08
CA LEU A 24 12.49 -32.63 9.63
C LEU A 24 13.51 -33.60 9.01
N TYR A 25 14.76 -33.58 9.48
CA TYR A 25 15.81 -34.50 8.98
C TYR A 25 15.49 -35.97 9.24
N ARG A 26 14.84 -36.26 10.37
CA ARG A 26 14.53 -37.63 10.77
C ARG A 26 13.21 -38.16 10.20
N LEU A 27 12.22 -37.27 10.01
CA LEU A 27 10.88 -37.65 9.56
C LEU A 27 10.73 -37.61 8.03
N LEU A 28 11.54 -36.83 7.33
CA LEU A 28 11.52 -36.77 5.87
C LEU A 28 12.66 -37.61 5.30
N PRO A 29 12.39 -38.56 4.38
CA PRO A 29 13.44 -39.22 3.62
C PRO A 29 14.16 -38.18 2.76
N SER A 30 15.31 -37.67 3.24
CA SER A 30 16.02 -36.60 2.55
C SER A 30 16.88 -37.17 1.42
N THR A 31 16.29 -37.35 0.24
CA THR A 31 16.99 -37.63 -1.03
C THR A 31 17.29 -36.36 -1.82
N GLY A 32 17.10 -35.18 -1.22
CA GLY A 32 17.36 -33.90 -1.86
C GLY A 32 18.80 -33.80 -2.34
N ASP A 33 18.97 -33.54 -3.62
CA ASP A 33 20.25 -33.30 -4.27
C ASP A 33 20.09 -32.08 -5.18
N VAL A 34 20.71 -30.97 -4.80
CA VAL A 34 20.66 -29.71 -5.54
C VAL A 34 22.06 -29.41 -6.02
N GLN A 35 22.24 -29.53 -7.33
CA GLN A 35 23.50 -29.27 -8.01
C GLN A 35 23.31 -28.28 -9.15
N GLY A 36 24.25 -27.36 -9.31
CA GLY A 36 24.30 -26.49 -10.48
C GLY A 36 24.91 -25.11 -10.20
N PRO A 37 25.10 -24.31 -11.26
CA PRO A 37 25.60 -22.95 -11.14
C PRO A 37 24.50 -22.01 -10.61
N TRP A 38 24.80 -21.29 -9.53
CA TRP A 38 23.99 -20.21 -8.97
C TRP A 38 24.81 -18.92 -8.94
N GLN A 39 24.44 -17.91 -9.74
CA GLN A 39 25.16 -16.62 -9.81
C GLN A 39 26.68 -16.78 -10.03
N GLY A 40 27.09 -17.78 -10.80
CA GLY A 40 28.50 -18.09 -11.06
C GLY A 40 29.19 -18.99 -10.03
N LEU A 41 28.53 -19.33 -8.91
CA LEU A 41 29.02 -20.28 -7.92
C LEU A 41 28.47 -21.69 -8.19
N GLN A 42 29.34 -22.70 -8.23
CA GLN A 42 28.92 -24.10 -8.32
C GLN A 42 28.44 -24.58 -6.94
N ILE A 43 27.15 -24.86 -6.83
CA ILE A 43 26.52 -25.33 -5.59
C ILE A 43 26.32 -26.84 -5.69
N LYS A 44 26.65 -27.57 -4.61
CA LYS A 44 26.37 -29.00 -4.42
C LYS A 44 25.86 -29.20 -3.00
N LEU A 45 24.55 -29.31 -2.84
CA LEU A 45 23.89 -29.44 -1.55
C LEU A 45 23.08 -30.73 -1.50
N GLY A 46 23.23 -31.48 -0.42
CA GLY A 46 22.49 -32.71 -0.18
C GLY A 46 21.55 -32.61 1.02
N GLY A 47 20.60 -33.55 1.07
CA GLY A 47 19.72 -33.80 2.21
C GLY A 47 18.84 -32.59 2.56
N ALA A 48 18.60 -32.39 3.86
CA ALA A 48 17.75 -31.30 4.33
C ALA A 48 18.28 -29.90 3.98
N PHE A 49 19.61 -29.74 3.88
CA PHE A 49 20.22 -28.46 3.53
C PHE A 49 19.84 -28.03 2.11
N ALA A 50 19.75 -28.98 1.18
CA ALA A 50 19.27 -28.75 -0.18
C ALA A 50 17.81 -28.24 -0.19
N GLY A 51 16.96 -28.80 0.68
CA GLY A 51 15.57 -28.37 0.84
C GLY A 51 15.44 -26.95 1.40
N TYR A 52 16.20 -26.62 2.45
CA TYR A 52 16.22 -25.25 2.98
C TYR A 52 16.74 -24.23 1.97
N PHE A 53 17.79 -24.59 1.22
CA PHE A 53 18.32 -23.74 0.17
C PHE A 53 17.25 -23.44 -0.88
N LEU A 54 16.54 -24.45 -1.39
CA LEU A 54 15.43 -24.26 -2.31
C LEU A 54 14.30 -23.40 -1.72
N LEU A 55 13.95 -23.61 -0.45
CA LEU A 55 12.93 -22.81 0.23
C LEU A 55 13.33 -21.34 0.29
N VAL A 56 14.56 -21.03 0.71
CA VAL A 56 15.09 -19.65 0.80
C VAL A 56 15.14 -19.00 -0.58
N VAL A 57 15.64 -19.71 -1.58
CA VAL A 57 15.66 -19.28 -2.98
C VAL A 57 14.26 -18.95 -3.48
N THR A 58 13.31 -19.83 -3.22
CA THR A 58 11.92 -19.67 -3.66
C THR A 58 11.28 -18.47 -2.96
N LEU A 59 11.50 -18.30 -1.65
CA LEU A 59 11.04 -17.14 -0.90
C LEU A 59 11.64 -15.84 -1.44
N LEU A 60 12.96 -15.81 -1.69
CA LEU A 60 13.65 -14.63 -2.22
C LEU A 60 13.17 -14.28 -3.63
N GLY A 61 12.95 -15.29 -4.47
CA GLY A 61 12.35 -15.13 -5.79
C GLY A 61 10.94 -14.56 -5.69
N PHE A 62 10.11 -15.13 -4.82
CA PHE A 62 8.74 -14.68 -4.59
C PHE A 62 8.68 -13.25 -4.02
N TRP A 63 9.55 -12.90 -3.08
CA TRP A 63 9.66 -11.54 -2.55
C TRP A 63 9.95 -10.51 -3.63
N LYS A 64 10.77 -10.83 -4.64
CA LYS A 64 11.00 -9.95 -5.78
C LYS A 64 9.78 -9.81 -6.70
N THR A 65 8.84 -10.76 -6.66
CA THR A 65 7.59 -10.69 -7.43
C THR A 65 6.46 -9.98 -6.69
N LEU A 66 6.61 -9.69 -5.40
CA LEU A 66 5.61 -8.92 -4.68
C LEU A 66 5.55 -7.50 -5.26
N PRO A 67 4.36 -6.99 -5.60
CA PRO A 67 4.21 -5.65 -6.15
C PRO A 67 4.74 -4.65 -5.12
N THR A 68 5.80 -3.92 -5.49
CA THR A 68 6.30 -2.81 -4.70
C THR A 68 5.35 -1.65 -4.93
N TYR A 69 4.40 -1.44 -4.02
CA TYR A 69 3.51 -0.29 -4.08
C TYR A 69 4.20 0.93 -3.47
N GLU A 70 4.06 2.07 -4.14
CA GLU A 70 4.47 3.35 -3.56
C GLU A 70 3.26 4.03 -2.95
N VAL A 71 3.37 4.43 -1.69
CA VAL A 71 2.34 5.23 -1.01
C VAL A 71 2.71 6.70 -1.17
N TRP A 72 1.80 7.47 -1.77
CA TRP A 72 1.95 8.90 -2.01
C TRP A 72 0.96 9.69 -1.16
N GLY A 73 1.42 10.75 -0.49
CA GLY A 73 0.56 11.69 0.23
C GLY A 73 0.12 12.83 -0.69
N VAL A 74 -1.19 13.02 -0.83
CA VAL A 74 -1.80 14.13 -1.58
C VAL A 74 -2.33 15.16 -0.60
N GLU A 75 -1.90 16.41 -0.74
CA GLU A 75 -2.35 17.55 0.07
C GLU A 75 -2.95 18.64 -0.82
N GLY A 76 -4.05 19.25 -0.38
CA GLY A 76 -4.71 20.35 -1.08
C GLY A 76 -5.65 21.15 -0.18
N ARG A 77 -6.27 22.18 -0.75
CA ARG A 77 -7.29 23.02 -0.09
C ARG A 77 -8.56 23.05 -0.95
N LEU A 78 -9.70 22.91 -0.29
CA LEU A 78 -11.04 23.05 -0.86
C LEU A 78 -11.55 24.47 -0.64
N ASP A 79 -12.27 25.00 -1.61
CA ASP A 79 -13.05 26.23 -1.47
C ASP A 79 -14.44 26.00 -2.08
N PHE A 80 -15.44 26.53 -1.38
CA PHE A 80 -16.83 26.38 -1.76
C PHE A 80 -17.26 27.71 -2.38
N ALA A 81 -17.60 27.69 -3.67
CA ALA A 81 -17.89 28.91 -4.43
C ALA A 81 -19.08 29.72 -3.87
N ASP A 82 -19.95 29.09 -3.09
CA ASP A 82 -21.10 29.69 -2.41
C ASP A 82 -20.80 30.12 -0.96
N GLY A 83 -19.62 29.80 -0.44
CA GLY A 83 -19.21 30.07 0.95
C GLY A 83 -19.99 29.31 2.01
N GLN A 84 -20.86 28.36 1.64
CA GLN A 84 -21.77 27.65 2.56
C GLN A 84 -21.44 26.16 2.75
N GLY A 85 -20.48 25.62 2.01
CA GLY A 85 -20.13 24.20 2.13
C GLY A 85 -19.50 23.83 3.46
N ASP A 86 -19.94 22.71 4.04
CA ASP A 86 -19.34 22.10 5.24
C ASP A 86 -18.21 21.13 4.82
N PRO A 87 -16.94 21.40 5.17
CA PRO A 87 -15.82 20.50 4.92
C PRO A 87 -15.98 19.12 5.55
N GLY A 88 -16.74 18.99 6.64
CA GLY A 88 -16.94 17.73 7.37
C GLY A 88 -17.72 16.67 6.59
N LEU A 89 -18.44 17.06 5.53
CA LEU A 89 -19.22 16.17 4.67
C LEU A 89 -18.48 15.75 3.38
N VAL A 90 -17.23 16.19 3.19
CA VAL A 90 -16.42 15.80 2.02
C VAL A 90 -16.01 14.33 2.14
N GLY A 91 -16.38 13.53 1.13
CA GLY A 91 -15.95 12.14 0.99
C GLY A 91 -14.82 12.00 -0.03
N PHE A 92 -13.71 11.39 0.36
CA PHE A 92 -12.68 10.96 -0.59
C PHE A 92 -12.77 9.45 -0.79
N SER A 93 -13.20 9.00 -1.97
CA SER A 93 -13.15 7.58 -2.30
C SER A 93 -11.85 7.27 -3.06
N LEU A 94 -10.87 6.75 -2.34
CA LEU A 94 -9.77 5.99 -2.94
C LEU A 94 -9.85 4.61 -2.32
N ARG A 95 -10.01 3.55 -3.11
CA ARG A 95 -9.92 2.21 -2.52
C ARG A 95 -8.44 1.82 -2.47
N PRO A 96 -7.83 1.62 -1.27
CA PRO A 96 -8.29 1.91 0.11
C PRO A 96 -7.83 3.29 0.66
N SER A 97 -8.72 4.04 1.32
CA SER A 97 -8.53 5.45 1.68
C SER A 97 -8.34 5.65 3.17
N ASN A 98 -7.15 6.09 3.54
CA ASN A 98 -6.95 6.89 4.75
C ASN A 98 -6.98 8.35 4.30
N SER A 99 -8.12 9.01 4.48
CA SER A 99 -8.29 10.42 4.14
C SER A 99 -8.74 11.20 5.37
N THR A 100 -8.12 12.36 5.59
CA THR A 100 -8.53 13.29 6.65
C THR A 100 -8.80 14.66 6.04
N VAL A 101 -9.98 15.22 6.30
CA VAL A 101 -10.35 16.61 5.98
C VAL A 101 -10.29 17.42 7.27
N SER A 102 -9.65 18.58 7.23
CA SER A 102 -9.63 19.55 8.33
C SER A 102 -10.77 20.57 8.18
N PRO A 103 -11.25 21.18 9.29
CA PRO A 103 -12.34 22.17 9.25
C PRO A 103 -12.03 23.44 8.43
N ASP A 104 -10.76 23.68 8.08
CA ASP A 104 -10.31 24.78 7.24
C ASP A 104 -10.33 24.44 5.74
N GLY A 105 -10.89 23.28 5.37
CA GLY A 105 -10.97 22.80 3.99
C GLY A 105 -9.66 22.17 3.48
N ARG A 106 -8.62 22.03 4.32
CA ARG A 106 -7.42 21.29 3.94
C ARG A 106 -7.68 19.80 4.01
N PHE A 107 -7.06 19.04 3.11
CA PHE A 107 -7.14 17.59 3.15
C PHE A 107 -5.78 16.93 2.96
N ARG A 108 -5.67 15.71 3.50
CA ARG A 108 -4.57 14.79 3.22
C ARG A 108 -5.14 13.43 2.87
N VAL A 109 -4.69 12.86 1.75
CA VAL A 109 -5.09 11.52 1.29
C VAL A 109 -3.87 10.70 0.89
N SER A 110 -3.81 9.44 1.30
CA SER A 110 -2.81 8.50 0.80
C SER A 110 -3.30 7.77 -0.44
N VAL A 111 -2.54 7.81 -1.53
CA VAL A 111 -2.83 7.09 -2.78
C VAL A 111 -1.76 6.04 -3.05
N PHE A 112 -2.18 4.88 -3.56
CA PHE A 112 -1.26 3.85 -4.03
C PHE A 112 -0.93 4.12 -5.50
N ALA A 113 0.36 4.19 -5.81
CA ALA A 113 0.83 4.25 -7.18
C ALA A 113 1.43 2.90 -7.56
N PHE A 114 1.03 2.40 -8.73
CA PHE A 114 1.61 1.20 -9.33
C PHE A 114 2.65 1.63 -10.37
N PRO A 115 3.80 0.95 -10.48
CA PRO A 115 4.71 1.23 -11.58
C PRO A 115 4.04 0.92 -12.94
N ASP A 116 4.17 1.82 -13.91
CA ASP A 116 3.78 1.60 -15.30
C ASP A 116 4.82 0.76 -16.05
N GLN A 117 4.60 0.54 -17.35
CA GLN A 117 5.52 -0.24 -18.21
C GLN A 117 6.93 0.39 -18.32
N SER A 118 7.08 1.67 -17.96
CA SER A 118 8.37 2.38 -17.93
C SER A 118 9.04 2.34 -16.54
N GLY A 119 8.38 1.76 -15.54
CA GLY A 119 8.82 1.76 -14.15
C GLY A 119 8.53 3.07 -13.41
N ALA A 120 7.82 4.01 -14.04
CA ALA A 120 7.39 5.25 -13.41
C ALA A 120 6.09 5.03 -12.61
N ALA A 121 5.90 5.79 -11.53
CA ALA A 121 4.68 5.70 -10.73
C ALA A 121 3.45 6.16 -11.53
N ALA A 122 2.55 5.23 -11.86
CA ALA A 122 1.23 5.50 -12.41
C ALA A 122 0.31 5.98 -11.28
N LEU A 123 -0.01 7.28 -11.30
CA LEU A 123 -0.87 7.90 -10.31
C LEU A 123 -2.34 7.81 -10.72
N PRO A 124 -3.27 7.53 -9.79
CA PRO A 124 -4.69 7.46 -10.08
C PRO A 124 -5.31 8.85 -10.26
N MET A 125 -6.53 8.88 -10.77
CA MET A 125 -7.37 10.08 -10.74
C MET A 125 -7.97 10.25 -9.34
N LEU A 126 -7.80 11.43 -8.74
CA LEU A 126 -8.45 11.78 -7.48
C LEU A 126 -9.86 12.29 -7.80
N VAL A 127 -10.88 11.65 -7.25
CA VAL A 127 -12.26 12.14 -7.31
C VAL A 127 -12.64 12.69 -5.95
N VAL A 128 -13.03 13.96 -5.91
CA VAL A 128 -13.55 14.65 -4.74
C VAL A 128 -15.06 14.71 -4.87
N ASP A 129 -15.76 14.13 -3.90
CA ASP A 129 -17.22 14.06 -3.91
C ASP A 129 -17.79 14.68 -2.61
N HIS A 130 -18.91 15.38 -2.75
CA HIS A 130 -19.60 16.04 -1.63
C HIS A 130 -21.11 16.09 -1.90
N PRO A 131 -21.97 15.68 -0.94
CA PRO A 131 -23.41 15.75 -1.09
C PRO A 131 -23.91 17.17 -1.38
N GLY A 132 -24.49 17.38 -2.56
CA GLY A 132 -24.99 18.69 -2.99
C GLY A 132 -24.06 19.45 -3.94
N TYR A 133 -22.88 18.89 -4.25
CA TYR A 133 -21.96 19.42 -5.25
C TYR A 133 -21.71 18.40 -6.36
N ARG A 134 -21.26 18.87 -7.52
CA ARG A 134 -20.82 17.99 -8.61
C ARG A 134 -19.43 17.42 -8.29
N PRO A 135 -19.19 16.11 -8.50
CA PRO A 135 -17.87 15.51 -8.31
C PRO A 135 -16.81 16.23 -9.14
N ALA A 136 -15.66 16.51 -8.53
CA ALA A 136 -14.50 17.06 -9.21
C ALA A 136 -13.43 15.98 -9.39
N ALA A 137 -12.89 15.86 -10.61
CA ALA A 137 -11.84 14.91 -10.93
C ALA A 137 -10.52 15.64 -11.17
N VAL A 138 -9.47 15.23 -10.46
CA VAL A 138 -8.11 15.76 -10.58
C VAL A 138 -7.17 14.68 -11.06
N ASP A 139 -6.53 14.92 -12.21
CA ASP A 139 -5.48 14.06 -12.73
C ASP A 139 -4.16 14.31 -11.98
N LEU A 140 -3.86 13.45 -11.00
CA LEU A 140 -2.63 13.53 -10.20
C LEU A 140 -1.37 13.38 -11.07
N ALA A 141 -1.48 12.78 -12.26
CA ALA A 141 -0.38 12.64 -13.20
C ALA A 141 -0.03 13.95 -13.93
N ARG A 142 -0.81 15.03 -13.77
CA ARG A 142 -0.56 16.37 -14.36
C ARG A 142 -0.19 17.48 -13.37
N VAL A 143 -0.28 17.24 -12.06
CA VAL A 143 0.08 18.25 -11.04
C VAL A 143 1.58 18.59 -11.09
N PRO A 144 1.99 19.87 -11.18
CA PRO A 144 3.40 20.24 -11.35
C PRO A 144 4.24 20.07 -10.08
N GLU A 145 3.66 20.32 -8.90
CA GLU A 145 4.38 20.31 -7.63
C GLU A 145 4.42 18.89 -7.03
N ARG A 146 5.41 18.10 -7.47
CA ARG A 146 5.65 16.73 -6.98
C ARG A 146 7.03 16.55 -6.39
N SER A 147 7.10 15.92 -5.23
CA SER A 147 8.35 15.44 -4.66
C SER A 147 8.42 13.92 -4.76
N ARG A 148 9.29 13.41 -5.65
CA ARG A 148 9.60 11.97 -5.70
C ARG A 148 10.31 11.49 -4.44
N ILE A 149 11.18 12.34 -3.87
CA ILE A 149 11.95 12.02 -2.66
C ILE A 149 11.02 11.87 -1.45
N ARG A 150 10.06 12.79 -1.30
CA ARG A 150 9.11 12.77 -0.18
C ARG A 150 7.84 11.98 -0.46
N ARG A 151 7.66 11.46 -1.68
CA ARG A 151 6.45 10.79 -2.16
C ARG A 151 5.19 11.61 -1.84
N SER A 152 5.25 12.90 -2.18
CA SER A 152 4.17 13.85 -1.88
C SER A 152 3.78 14.63 -3.13
N ILE A 153 2.48 14.86 -3.28
CA ILE A 153 1.89 15.71 -4.31
C ILE A 153 1.16 16.84 -3.59
N ARG A 154 1.54 18.07 -3.90
CA ARG A 154 0.81 19.25 -3.44
C ARG A 154 -0.01 19.78 -4.61
N ILE A 155 -1.31 19.91 -4.42
CA ILE A 155 -2.19 20.56 -5.39
C ILE A 155 -2.14 22.06 -5.06
N PRO A 156 -1.48 22.89 -5.90
CA PRO A 156 -1.29 24.30 -5.59
C PRO A 156 -2.59 25.10 -5.73
N ASP A 157 -3.45 24.68 -6.67
CA ASP A 157 -4.71 25.32 -6.96
C ASP A 157 -5.82 24.78 -6.06
N VAL A 158 -6.73 25.67 -5.72
CA VAL A 158 -7.93 25.34 -4.96
C VAL A 158 -8.86 24.50 -5.84
N ILE A 159 -9.34 23.37 -5.32
CA ILE A 159 -10.34 22.57 -6.02
C ILE A 159 -11.71 23.18 -5.74
N GLU A 160 -12.26 23.89 -6.72
CA GLU A 160 -13.60 24.48 -6.64
C GLU A 160 -14.67 23.41 -6.86
N LEU A 161 -15.53 23.20 -5.86
CA LEU A 161 -16.72 22.37 -5.99
C LEU A 161 -17.91 23.23 -6.42
N ARG A 162 -18.58 22.84 -7.51
CA ARG A 162 -19.76 23.56 -8.03
C ARG A 162 -21.03 22.89 -7.53
N ALA A 163 -21.99 23.68 -7.06
CA ALA A 163 -23.27 23.17 -6.58
C ALA A 163 -23.94 22.27 -7.65
N ALA A 164 -24.44 21.12 -7.22
CA ALA A 164 -25.28 20.28 -8.05
C ALA A 164 -26.65 20.97 -8.18
N PRO A 165 -27.26 20.99 -9.38
CA PRO A 165 -28.63 21.47 -9.50
C PRO A 165 -29.50 20.62 -8.57
N LEU A 166 -30.20 21.28 -7.63
CA LEU A 166 -31.20 20.63 -6.80
C LEU A 166 -32.11 19.84 -7.73
N ALA A 167 -32.14 18.51 -7.56
CA ALA A 167 -33.05 17.69 -8.32
C ALA A 167 -34.45 18.23 -8.03
N THR A 168 -35.06 18.92 -9.00
CA THR A 168 -36.44 19.37 -8.92
C THR A 168 -37.25 18.13 -8.61
N GLU A 169 -37.77 18.09 -7.38
CA GLU A 169 -38.68 17.06 -6.89
C GLU A 169 -39.78 16.93 -7.93
N HIS A 170 -39.80 15.81 -8.65
CA HIS A 170 -40.87 15.50 -9.57
C HIS A 170 -42.09 15.22 -8.68
N VAL A 171 -42.82 16.29 -8.33
CA VAL A 171 -44.11 16.23 -7.64
C VAL A 171 -45.02 15.43 -8.55
N SER A 172 -45.09 14.13 -8.31
CA SER A 172 -46.08 13.24 -8.89
C SER A 172 -47.42 13.66 -8.30
N GLY A 173 -48.13 14.52 -9.04
CA GLY A 173 -49.49 14.93 -8.72
C GLY A 173 -50.41 13.71 -8.78
N GLY A 174 -50.60 13.06 -7.62
CA GLY A 174 -51.69 12.13 -7.40
C GLY A 174 -52.98 12.92 -7.22
N GLY A 175 -53.71 13.15 -8.32
CA GLY A 175 -55.10 13.58 -8.28
C GLY A 175 -56.01 12.36 -8.03
N PRO A 176 -57.01 12.45 -7.13
CA PRO A 176 -58.12 11.50 -7.07
C PRO A 176 -59.10 11.66 -8.23
#